data_AF-A0A959VM84-F1
#
_entry.id   AF-A0A959VM84-F1
#
_cell.length_a   1.000
_cell.length_b   1.000
_cell.length_c   1.000
_cell.angle_alpha   90.00
_cell.angle_beta   90.00
_cell.angle_gamma   90.00
#
_symmetry.space_group_name_H-M   'P 1'
#
loop_
_entity.id
_entity.type
_entity.pdbx_description
1 polymer ?
#
loop_
_entity_poly.entity_id
_entity_poly.type
_entity_poly.pdbx_seq_one_letter_code
_entity_poly.pdbx_strand_id
1 'polypeptide(L)'
;GPPRNLIRIHTLATKAVAAGTRGPQILAAINKIETDFGRLNQVTSYAGAIGWMQFMPATWDSYGIDGDGDGKDDPYNPRDAIHSAANYLSAAGAPGQWYDAIWAYNHADWYVQDVLDKAACYGALEDTTEVDDTIATYVCKPDQGRAREIPNYYMRGFEDAASRYELGRRGVWVLAAVARMESDYGRGMNRTERADTGVMGMSREEWKRYGVDGDGDGLVRRSQPWDAIASFARLLWSEPSIETGLFEHNHAAWYVEAAMADAKLIAGECDTSKATWNIAYPAAGTAVTQINWGNLQILNPSARADIQNGLIDPRVINLLAILTQNHTLLVSSLRSDHGMMTSSGNVSNHYYGRAVDIAAVDGVSCTDMSPEGPCATVGRLLTLLPDGAKPDELIYGFDLDGDGPAFAMADHRDHIHAGFGP
;
A
#
# COMPACT_ATOMS: atom_id res chain seq x y z
N GLY A 1 0.91 2.49 -0.87
CA GLY A 1 0.50 1.11 -0.58
C GLY A 1 0.53 0.87 0.92
N PRO A 2 0.33 -0.39 1.36
CA PRO A 2 0.44 -0.77 2.76
C PRO A 2 1.84 -0.49 3.32
N PRO A 3 1.97 -0.03 4.58
CA PRO A 3 3.24 0.00 5.29
C PRO A 3 3.90 -1.38 5.24
N ARG A 4 5.20 -1.42 4.95
CA ARG A 4 5.91 -2.68 4.66
C ARG A 4 5.91 -3.65 5.83
N ASN A 5 5.97 -3.13 7.05
CA ASN A 5 5.84 -3.90 8.30
C ASN A 5 4.49 -4.63 8.41
N LEU A 6 3.41 -4.08 7.86
CA LEU A 6 2.08 -4.69 7.91
C LEU A 6 1.88 -5.76 6.82
N ILE A 7 2.55 -5.66 5.67
CA ILE A 7 2.45 -6.64 4.57
C ILE A 7 2.73 -8.06 5.08
N ARG A 8 3.77 -8.22 5.91
CA ARG A 8 4.11 -9.52 6.52
C ARG A 8 2.99 -10.02 7.44
N ILE A 9 2.38 -9.13 8.21
CA ILE A 9 1.30 -9.48 9.13
C ILE A 9 0.04 -9.89 8.35
N HIS A 10 -0.35 -9.15 7.30
CA HIS A 10 -1.44 -9.53 6.40
C HIS A 10 -1.20 -10.90 5.75
N THR A 11 0.05 -11.19 5.40
CA THR A 11 0.46 -12.47 4.80
C THR A 11 0.36 -13.63 5.79
N LEU A 12 0.89 -13.46 7.00
CA LEU A 12 0.85 -14.49 8.04
C LEU A 12 -0.59 -14.78 8.49
N ALA A 13 -1.38 -13.73 8.69
CA ALA A 13 -2.80 -13.86 9.05
C ALA A 13 -3.59 -14.64 8.00
N THR A 14 -3.34 -14.38 6.71
CA THR A 14 -3.97 -15.13 5.62
C THR A 14 -3.56 -16.61 5.63
N LYS A 15 -2.26 -16.89 5.83
CA LYS A 15 -1.74 -18.27 5.87
C LYS A 15 -2.36 -19.06 7.02
N ALA A 16 -2.55 -18.44 8.18
CA ALA A 16 -3.13 -19.08 9.36
C ALA A 16 -4.54 -19.63 9.11
N VAL A 17 -5.31 -19.01 8.21
CA VAL A 17 -6.70 -19.39 7.89
C VAL A 17 -6.87 -19.99 6.49
N ALA A 18 -5.75 -20.28 5.80
CA ALA A 18 -5.75 -20.77 4.42
C ALA A 18 -6.61 -19.93 3.43
N ALA A 19 -6.70 -18.61 3.64
CA ALA A 19 -7.55 -17.73 2.84
C ALA A 19 -6.96 -17.33 1.48
N GLY A 20 -6.17 -18.22 0.86
CA GLY A 20 -5.70 -18.07 -0.52
C GLY A 20 -4.84 -16.82 -0.81
N THR A 21 -4.48 -16.64 -2.08
CA THR A 21 -3.49 -15.63 -2.51
C THR A 21 -4.00 -14.19 -2.50
N ARG A 22 -5.33 -14.00 -2.47
CA ARG A 22 -5.97 -12.68 -2.38
C ARG A 22 -6.09 -12.16 -0.94
N GLY A 23 -5.96 -13.04 0.05
CA GLY A 23 -6.19 -12.69 1.45
C GLY A 23 -5.36 -11.52 1.97
N PRO A 24 -4.05 -11.42 1.68
CA PRO A 24 -3.26 -10.35 2.29
C PRO A 24 -3.62 -8.97 1.70
N GLN A 25 -3.98 -8.91 0.41
CA GLN A 25 -4.43 -7.67 -0.24
C GLN A 25 -5.78 -7.23 0.31
N ILE A 26 -6.70 -8.17 0.56
CA ILE A 26 -8.01 -7.90 1.16
C ILE A 26 -7.83 -7.39 2.59
N LEU A 27 -7.00 -8.05 3.40
CA LEU A 27 -6.71 -7.60 4.78
C LEU A 27 -6.02 -6.24 4.81
N ALA A 28 -5.10 -5.98 3.87
CA ALA A 28 -4.46 -4.69 3.73
C ALA A 28 -5.45 -3.60 3.29
N ALA A 29 -6.40 -3.93 2.41
CA ALA A 29 -7.43 -3.01 1.94
C ALA A 29 -8.38 -2.62 3.08
N ILE A 30 -8.85 -3.60 3.86
CA ILE A 30 -9.65 -3.37 5.06
C ILE A 30 -8.88 -2.49 6.04
N ASN A 31 -7.64 -2.83 6.39
CA ASN A 31 -6.81 -2.05 7.32
C ASN A 31 -6.59 -0.59 6.84
N LYS A 32 -6.41 -0.38 5.53
CA LYS A 32 -6.33 0.96 4.93
C LYS A 32 -7.63 1.75 5.11
N ILE A 33 -8.76 1.12 4.84
CA ILE A 33 -10.08 1.75 4.84
C ILE A 33 -10.49 2.10 6.27
N GLU A 34 -10.27 1.18 7.21
CA GLU A 34 -10.71 1.33 8.59
C GLU A 34 -9.93 2.39 9.36
N THR A 35 -8.60 2.36 9.29
CA THR A 35 -7.77 3.22 10.16
C THR A 35 -6.58 3.88 9.48
N ASP A 36 -6.50 3.80 8.15
CA ASP A 36 -5.29 4.16 7.39
C ASP A 36 -4.04 3.50 7.99
N PHE A 37 -4.09 2.18 8.16
CA PHE A 37 -2.98 1.40 8.72
C PHE A 37 -2.60 1.80 10.14
N GLY A 38 -3.62 2.00 10.99
CA GLY A 38 -3.46 2.32 12.39
C GLY A 38 -3.16 3.78 12.70
N ARG A 39 -3.13 4.68 11.71
CA ARG A 39 -3.02 6.13 11.98
C ARG A 39 -4.20 6.70 12.78
N LEU A 40 -5.32 5.97 12.78
CA LEU A 40 -6.54 6.31 13.51
C LEU A 40 -6.91 5.24 14.59
N ASN A 41 -5.99 4.33 14.96
CA ASN A 41 -6.29 3.15 15.78
C ASN A 41 -6.75 3.41 17.22
N GLN A 42 -6.55 4.61 17.79
CA GLN A 42 -7.00 4.97 19.14
C GLN A 42 -8.40 5.62 19.16
N VAL A 43 -9.12 5.59 18.04
CA VAL A 43 -10.44 6.20 17.92
C VAL A 43 -11.50 5.10 17.93
N THR A 44 -12.39 5.15 18.92
CA THR A 44 -13.67 4.45 18.83
C THR A 44 -14.56 5.21 17.86
N SER A 45 -15.08 4.54 16.84
CA SER A 45 -15.97 5.21 15.88
C SER A 45 -17.27 5.68 16.55
N TYR A 46 -18.01 6.58 15.88
CA TYR A 46 -19.34 6.99 16.37
C TYR A 46 -20.30 5.81 16.58
N ALA A 47 -20.13 4.74 15.79
CA ALA A 47 -20.90 3.50 15.91
C ALA A 47 -20.37 2.54 16.99
N GLY A 48 -19.24 2.83 17.63
CA GLY A 48 -18.65 2.01 18.68
C GLY A 48 -17.59 1.02 18.22
N ALA A 49 -17.10 1.11 16.99
CA ALA A 49 -16.06 0.21 16.47
C ALA A 49 -14.68 0.51 17.07
N ILE A 50 -13.83 -0.51 17.27
CA ILE A 50 -12.58 -0.44 18.03
C ILE A 50 -11.36 -0.97 17.26
N GLY A 51 -10.18 -0.42 17.57
CA GLY A 51 -8.89 -0.98 17.17
C GLY A 51 -8.48 -0.74 15.72
N TRP A 52 -7.40 -1.41 15.30
CA TRP A 52 -6.78 -1.23 13.97
C TRP A 52 -7.67 -1.61 12.79
N MET A 53 -8.58 -2.55 13.03
CA MET A 53 -9.47 -3.10 12.01
C MET A 53 -10.93 -2.70 12.26
N GLN A 54 -11.20 -1.77 13.19
CA GLN A 54 -12.52 -1.24 13.53
C GLN A 54 -13.59 -2.33 13.72
N PHE A 55 -13.30 -3.28 14.61
CA PHE A 55 -14.27 -4.30 14.99
C PHE A 55 -15.40 -3.73 15.84
N MET A 56 -16.62 -4.23 15.67
CA MET A 56 -17.63 -4.07 16.72
C MET A 56 -17.25 -4.93 17.93
N PRO A 57 -17.48 -4.48 19.19
CA PRO A 57 -17.08 -5.23 20.38
C PRO A 57 -17.60 -6.68 20.42
N ALA A 58 -18.86 -6.91 20.04
CA ALA A 58 -19.44 -8.25 19.98
C ALA A 58 -18.77 -9.15 18.91
N THR A 59 -18.31 -8.56 17.81
CA THR A 59 -17.55 -9.28 16.79
C THR A 59 -16.16 -9.62 17.30
N TRP A 60 -15.50 -8.70 18.02
CA TRP A 60 -14.22 -8.98 18.68
C TRP A 60 -14.35 -10.13 19.68
N ASP A 61 -15.37 -10.11 20.55
CA ASP A 61 -15.62 -11.19 21.53
C ASP A 61 -15.78 -12.57 20.87
N SER A 62 -16.22 -12.62 19.61
CA SER A 62 -16.47 -13.88 18.89
C SER A 62 -15.29 -14.35 18.03
N TYR A 63 -14.44 -13.42 17.55
CA TYR A 63 -13.44 -13.69 16.52
C TYR A 63 -12.04 -13.18 16.83
N GLY A 64 -11.87 -12.46 17.94
CA GLY A 64 -10.59 -11.99 18.47
C GLY A 64 -9.65 -13.17 18.73
N ILE A 65 -8.41 -13.06 18.26
CA ILE A 65 -7.35 -14.04 18.49
C ILE A 65 -6.04 -13.33 18.83
N ASP A 66 -5.28 -13.96 19.73
CA ASP A 66 -3.88 -13.65 20.01
C ASP A 66 -3.04 -14.04 18.78
N GLY A 67 -2.72 -13.03 17.97
CA GLY A 67 -2.05 -13.19 16.69
C GLY A 67 -0.53 -13.16 16.80
N ASP A 68 0.02 -12.80 17.97
CA ASP A 68 1.47 -12.71 18.20
C ASP A 68 2.01 -13.62 19.30
N GLY A 69 1.12 -14.32 20.00
CA GLY A 69 1.42 -15.36 20.97
C GLY A 69 1.82 -14.82 22.34
N ASP A 70 1.44 -13.59 22.69
CA ASP A 70 1.77 -12.97 23.97
C ASP A 70 0.82 -13.37 25.12
N GLY A 71 -0.24 -14.11 24.80
CA GLY A 71 -1.26 -14.60 25.72
C GLY A 71 -2.48 -13.68 25.87
N LYS A 72 -2.63 -12.64 25.04
CA LYS A 72 -3.76 -11.71 25.05
C LYS A 72 -4.25 -11.41 23.63
N ASP A 73 -5.55 -11.18 23.50
CA ASP A 73 -6.19 -10.72 22.27
C ASP A 73 -6.54 -9.23 22.38
N ASP A 74 -5.66 -8.36 21.85
CA ASP A 74 -5.81 -6.90 21.92
C ASP A 74 -6.21 -6.28 20.57
N PRO A 75 -7.41 -5.65 20.42
CA PRO A 75 -7.81 -5.00 19.17
C PRO A 75 -6.92 -3.80 18.79
N TYR A 76 -6.14 -3.28 19.73
CA TYR A 76 -5.18 -2.20 19.53
C TYR A 76 -3.76 -2.70 19.20
N ASN A 77 -3.54 -4.02 19.22
CA ASN A 77 -2.36 -4.67 18.66
C ASN A 77 -2.61 -4.99 17.16
N PRO A 78 -1.75 -4.52 16.23
CA PRO A 78 -1.94 -4.77 14.81
C PRO A 78 -1.88 -6.26 14.44
N ARG A 79 -1.11 -7.09 15.14
CA ARG A 79 -1.00 -8.53 14.84
C ARG A 79 -2.30 -9.23 15.19
N ASP A 80 -2.81 -9.02 16.40
CA ASP A 80 -4.07 -9.60 16.85
C ASP A 80 -5.22 -9.12 15.98
N ALA A 81 -5.32 -7.81 15.73
CA ALA A 81 -6.40 -7.24 14.94
C ALA A 81 -6.43 -7.79 13.51
N ILE A 82 -5.28 -7.88 12.83
CA ILE A 82 -5.20 -8.39 11.46
C ILE A 82 -5.45 -9.90 11.40
N HIS A 83 -4.95 -10.68 12.38
CA HIS A 83 -5.24 -12.12 12.47
C HIS A 83 -6.72 -12.38 12.77
N SER A 84 -7.33 -11.57 13.64
CA SER A 84 -8.77 -11.63 13.94
C SER A 84 -9.62 -11.29 12.71
N ALA A 85 -9.20 -10.32 11.89
CA ALA A 85 -9.87 -10.02 10.61
C ALA A 85 -9.78 -11.18 9.62
N ALA A 86 -8.63 -11.86 9.54
CA ALA A 86 -8.50 -13.06 8.73
C ALA A 86 -9.40 -14.21 9.23
N ASN A 87 -9.45 -14.41 10.55
CA ASN A 87 -10.33 -15.39 11.19
C ASN A 87 -11.81 -15.12 10.88
N TYR A 88 -12.25 -13.87 11.01
CA TYR A 88 -13.61 -13.46 10.69
C TYR A 88 -13.96 -13.71 9.21
N LEU A 89 -13.13 -13.26 8.28
CA LEU A 89 -13.37 -13.43 6.84
C LEU A 89 -13.41 -14.91 6.45
N SER A 90 -12.54 -15.74 7.06
CA SER A 90 -12.56 -17.19 6.84
C SER A 90 -13.86 -17.82 7.32
N ALA A 91 -14.32 -17.47 8.53
CA ALA A 91 -15.59 -17.94 9.06
C ALA A 91 -16.80 -17.48 8.21
N ALA A 92 -16.68 -16.32 7.55
CA ALA A 92 -17.68 -15.78 6.64
C ALA A 92 -17.61 -16.35 5.20
N GLY A 93 -16.72 -17.32 4.93
CA GLY A 93 -16.68 -18.05 3.66
C GLY A 93 -15.53 -17.71 2.73
N ALA A 94 -14.56 -16.88 3.14
CA ALA A 94 -13.31 -16.73 2.41
C ALA A 94 -12.47 -18.02 2.48
N PRO A 95 -11.71 -18.36 1.42
CA PRO A 95 -11.52 -17.60 0.18
C PRO A 95 -12.57 -17.88 -0.92
N GLY A 96 -13.55 -18.76 -0.67
CA GLY A 96 -14.53 -19.17 -1.68
C GLY A 96 -15.53 -18.08 -2.07
N GLN A 97 -15.89 -17.21 -1.12
CA GLN A 97 -16.90 -16.17 -1.29
C GLN A 97 -16.40 -14.82 -0.74
N TRP A 98 -15.42 -14.22 -1.42
CA TRP A 98 -14.82 -12.95 -0.95
C TRP A 98 -15.82 -11.81 -0.81
N TYR A 99 -16.75 -11.68 -1.76
CA TYR A 99 -17.77 -10.64 -1.71
C TYR A 99 -18.63 -10.77 -0.45
N ASP A 100 -19.19 -11.95 -0.22
CA ASP A 100 -20.04 -12.23 0.94
C ASP A 100 -19.27 -12.15 2.27
N ALA A 101 -18.00 -12.56 2.28
CA ALA A 101 -17.15 -12.46 3.46
C ALA A 101 -16.87 -11.00 3.87
N ILE A 102 -16.62 -10.13 2.88
CA ILE A 102 -16.41 -8.69 3.14
C ILE A 102 -17.75 -8.01 3.48
N TRP A 103 -18.85 -8.43 2.85
CA TRP A 103 -20.19 -7.95 3.19
C TRP A 103 -20.57 -8.32 4.63
N ALA A 104 -20.22 -9.53 5.08
CA ALA A 104 -20.38 -9.92 6.48
C ALA A 104 -19.54 -9.05 7.41
N TYR A 105 -18.37 -8.58 6.95
CA TYR A 105 -17.48 -7.68 7.72
C TYR A 105 -18.13 -6.30 7.89
N ASN A 106 -18.69 -5.77 6.82
CA ASN A 106 -19.42 -4.52 6.79
C ASN A 106 -20.53 -4.60 5.73
N HIS A 107 -21.80 -4.53 6.16
CA HIS A 107 -22.99 -4.82 5.36
C HIS A 107 -23.35 -3.66 4.42
N ALA A 108 -22.38 -3.24 3.62
CA ALA A 108 -22.50 -2.14 2.69
C ALA A 108 -21.77 -2.43 1.38
N ASP A 109 -22.48 -2.30 0.25
CA ASP A 109 -21.99 -2.77 -1.06
C ASP A 109 -20.80 -1.92 -1.49
N TRP A 110 -20.86 -0.63 -1.16
CA TRP A 110 -19.80 0.33 -1.39
C TRP A 110 -18.52 -0.03 -0.64
N TYR A 111 -18.63 -0.61 0.57
CA TYR A 111 -17.48 -1.02 1.37
C TYR A 111 -16.81 -2.23 0.73
N VAL A 112 -17.62 -3.23 0.34
CA VAL A 112 -17.13 -4.41 -0.38
C VAL A 112 -16.37 -3.99 -1.64
N GLN A 113 -16.95 -3.08 -2.43
CA GLN A 113 -16.33 -2.63 -3.66
C GLN A 113 -15.06 -1.78 -3.42
N ASP A 114 -15.00 -0.94 -2.37
CA ASP A 114 -13.77 -0.20 -2.05
C ASP A 114 -12.65 -1.12 -1.54
N VAL A 115 -12.98 -2.16 -0.76
CA VAL A 115 -12.02 -3.20 -0.35
C VAL A 115 -11.49 -3.94 -1.57
N LEU A 116 -12.38 -4.42 -2.46
CA LEU A 116 -11.99 -5.16 -3.65
C LEU A 116 -11.14 -4.31 -4.61
N ASP A 117 -11.52 -3.06 -4.84
CA ASP A 117 -10.77 -2.15 -5.71
C ASP A 117 -9.42 -1.77 -5.10
N LYS A 118 -9.37 -1.50 -3.79
CA LYS A 118 -8.11 -1.22 -3.09
C LYS A 118 -7.19 -2.45 -3.06
N ALA A 119 -7.74 -3.65 -2.87
CA ALA A 119 -7.01 -4.90 -2.93
C ALA A 119 -6.49 -5.20 -4.33
N ALA A 120 -7.28 -4.90 -5.37
CA ALA A 120 -6.84 -4.97 -6.76
C ALA A 120 -5.71 -3.95 -7.04
N CYS A 121 -5.78 -2.74 -6.48
CA CYS A 121 -4.70 -1.75 -6.53
C CYS A 121 -3.42 -2.21 -5.80
N TYR A 122 -3.53 -3.11 -4.83
CA TYR A 122 -2.37 -3.74 -4.20
C TYR A 122 -1.75 -4.87 -5.03
N GLY A 123 -2.37 -5.23 -6.17
CA GLY A 123 -1.81 -5.97 -7.31
C GLY A 123 -0.88 -7.12 -6.95
N ALA A 124 -1.36 -8.36 -7.04
CA ALA A 124 -0.56 -9.58 -7.07
C ALA A 124 0.60 -9.72 -6.04
N LEU A 125 0.25 -10.00 -4.78
CA LEU A 125 0.85 -11.16 -4.13
C LEU A 125 0.27 -12.40 -4.82
N GLU A 126 0.69 -12.70 -6.05
CA GLU A 126 0.38 -14.00 -6.68
C GLU A 126 1.48 -15.01 -6.35
N ASP A 127 1.01 -16.22 -6.09
CA ASP A 127 1.78 -17.42 -5.78
C ASP A 127 2.58 -17.87 -6.98
N THR A 128 3.86 -18.21 -6.76
CA THR A 128 4.46 -19.26 -7.56
C THR A 128 4.95 -20.34 -6.60
N THR A 129 4.28 -21.48 -6.65
CA THR A 129 4.83 -22.78 -6.26
C THR A 129 6.02 -23.22 -7.13
N GLU A 130 6.48 -22.35 -8.03
CA GLU A 130 7.82 -22.37 -8.63
C GLU A 130 8.62 -21.20 -8.03
N VAL A 131 9.88 -21.41 -7.68
CA VAL A 131 10.77 -20.31 -7.31
C VAL A 131 11.03 -19.48 -8.57
N ASP A 132 10.19 -18.48 -8.86
CA ASP A 132 10.47 -17.46 -9.89
C ASP A 132 10.78 -16.15 -9.20
N ASP A 133 11.98 -15.67 -9.42
CA ASP A 133 12.67 -14.68 -8.59
C ASP A 133 12.29 -13.24 -8.93
N THR A 134 11.01 -13.00 -9.20
CA THR A 134 10.47 -11.71 -9.65
C THR A 134 9.83 -10.91 -8.52
N ILE A 135 10.44 -9.78 -8.16
CA ILE A 135 9.85 -8.79 -7.23
C ILE A 135 9.12 -7.72 -8.05
N ALA A 136 7.78 -7.77 -8.10
CA ALA A 136 6.97 -6.68 -8.64
C ALA A 136 6.79 -5.57 -7.59
N THR A 137 7.42 -4.40 -7.79
CA THR A 137 7.17 -3.21 -6.96
C THR A 137 6.15 -2.29 -7.62
N TYR A 138 4.98 -2.12 -7.01
CA TYR A 138 3.93 -1.22 -7.48
C TYR A 138 4.18 0.22 -6.97
N VAL A 139 4.42 1.15 -7.89
CA VAL A 139 4.65 2.57 -7.56
C VAL A 139 3.38 3.36 -7.80
N CYS A 140 2.65 3.72 -6.74
CA CYS A 140 1.54 4.67 -6.87
C CYS A 140 2.07 6.07 -7.17
N LYS A 141 1.92 6.52 -8.42
CA LYS A 141 2.00 7.94 -8.77
C LYS A 141 0.58 8.52 -8.71
N PRO A 142 0.23 9.32 -7.69
CA PRO A 142 -1.00 10.09 -7.75
C PRO A 142 -0.86 11.09 -8.90
N ASP A 143 -1.68 10.99 -9.94
CA ASP A 143 -1.80 12.05 -10.94
C ASP A 143 -2.42 13.29 -10.27
N GLN A 144 -1.56 14.10 -9.65
CA GLN A 144 -1.98 15.35 -9.02
C GLN A 144 -2.38 16.43 -10.02
N GLY A 145 -2.30 16.18 -11.33
CA GLY A 145 -2.71 17.13 -12.37
C GLY A 145 -4.20 17.41 -12.33
N ARG A 146 -5.02 16.35 -12.36
CA ARG A 146 -6.48 16.47 -12.50
C ARG A 146 -7.21 16.99 -11.27
N ALA A 147 -6.79 16.59 -10.07
CA ALA A 147 -7.39 17.12 -8.83
C ALA A 147 -7.20 18.65 -8.69
N ARG A 148 -6.12 19.22 -9.25
CA ARG A 148 -5.86 20.68 -9.23
C ARG A 148 -6.76 21.47 -10.18
N GLU A 149 -7.43 20.81 -11.11
CA GLU A 149 -8.37 21.46 -12.06
C GLU A 149 -9.74 21.72 -11.43
N ILE A 150 -10.03 21.09 -10.29
CA ILE A 150 -11.28 21.26 -9.56
C ILE A 150 -11.27 22.60 -8.83
N PRO A 151 -12.23 23.50 -9.10
CA PRO A 151 -12.31 24.74 -8.34
C PRO A 151 -12.64 24.46 -6.86
N ASN A 152 -11.93 25.10 -5.93
CA ASN A 152 -12.12 24.93 -4.47
C ASN A 152 -13.58 25.07 -4.00
N TYR A 153 -14.39 25.88 -4.69
CA TYR A 153 -15.80 26.06 -4.40
C TYR A 153 -16.65 24.79 -4.63
N TYR A 154 -16.25 23.94 -5.57
CA TYR A 154 -16.96 22.70 -5.93
C TYR A 154 -16.54 21.54 -5.02
N MET A 155 -15.27 21.46 -4.63
CA MET A 155 -14.77 20.39 -3.75
C MET A 155 -15.57 20.24 -2.47
N ARG A 156 -15.87 21.36 -1.79
CA ARG A 156 -16.71 21.34 -0.58
C ARG A 156 -18.13 20.84 -0.86
N GLY A 157 -18.71 21.21 -1.99
CA GLY A 157 -20.02 20.70 -2.40
C GLY A 157 -20.00 19.20 -2.68
N PHE A 158 -18.94 18.67 -3.29
CA PHE A 158 -18.76 17.23 -3.51
C PHE A 158 -18.59 16.46 -2.21
N GLU A 159 -17.77 16.97 -1.29
CA GLU A 159 -17.56 16.37 0.04
C GLU A 159 -18.84 16.38 0.87
N ASP A 160 -19.55 17.51 0.92
CA ASP A 160 -20.81 17.64 1.66
C ASP A 160 -21.89 16.71 1.09
N ALA A 161 -22.08 16.71 -0.23
CA ALA A 161 -23.09 15.87 -0.87
C ALA A 161 -22.77 14.38 -0.75
N ALA A 162 -21.52 13.97 -0.96
CA ALA A 162 -21.12 12.57 -0.81
C ALA A 162 -21.28 12.08 0.64
N SER A 163 -21.01 12.95 1.62
CA SER A 163 -21.25 12.67 3.03
C SER A 163 -22.75 12.57 3.34
N ARG A 164 -23.54 13.58 2.92
CA ARG A 164 -24.99 13.66 3.15
C ARG A 164 -25.76 12.46 2.56
N TYR A 165 -25.29 11.93 1.44
CA TYR A 165 -25.93 10.82 0.72
C TYR A 165 -25.13 9.53 0.78
N GLU A 166 -24.23 9.39 1.76
CA GLU A 166 -23.52 8.13 2.06
C GLU A 166 -22.84 7.48 0.84
N LEU A 167 -22.40 8.29 -0.14
CA LEU A 167 -21.75 7.82 -1.36
C LEU A 167 -20.28 7.39 -1.14
N GLY A 168 -19.81 7.50 0.09
CA GLY A 168 -18.43 7.24 0.48
C GLY A 168 -17.42 8.18 -0.18
N ARG A 169 -16.14 7.89 0.07
CA ARG A 169 -15.04 8.71 -0.47
C ARG A 169 -14.98 8.68 -2.00
N ARG A 170 -15.42 7.59 -2.63
CA ARG A 170 -15.51 7.45 -4.08
C ARG A 170 -16.57 8.37 -4.68
N GLY A 171 -17.68 8.57 -3.97
CA GLY A 171 -18.73 9.51 -4.37
C GLY A 171 -18.21 10.92 -4.62
N VAL A 172 -17.26 11.40 -3.81
CA VAL A 172 -16.62 12.73 -4.02
C VAL A 172 -15.99 12.83 -5.41
N TRP A 173 -15.25 11.80 -5.82
CA TRP A 173 -14.54 11.78 -7.10
C TRP A 173 -15.46 11.51 -8.28
N VAL A 174 -16.51 10.72 -8.08
CA VAL A 174 -17.54 10.50 -9.11
C VAL A 174 -18.34 11.78 -9.36
N LEU A 175 -18.73 12.51 -8.32
CA LEU A 175 -19.38 13.81 -8.46
C LEU A 175 -18.46 14.82 -9.17
N ALA A 176 -17.16 14.83 -8.85
CA ALA A 176 -16.19 15.66 -9.54
C ALA A 176 -16.02 15.28 -11.02
N ALA A 177 -15.94 13.98 -11.33
CA ALA A 177 -15.84 13.47 -12.69
C ALA A 177 -17.06 13.85 -13.54
N VAL A 178 -18.27 13.65 -13.01
CA VAL A 178 -19.52 14.04 -13.68
C VAL A 178 -19.55 15.56 -13.91
N ALA A 179 -19.27 16.38 -12.90
CA ALA A 179 -19.24 17.84 -13.06
C ALA A 179 -18.24 18.30 -14.15
N ARG A 180 -17.11 17.59 -14.28
CA ARG A 180 -16.12 17.85 -15.34
C ARG A 180 -16.64 17.43 -16.71
N MET A 181 -17.20 16.23 -16.82
CA MET A 181 -17.68 15.67 -18.08
C MET A 181 -18.88 16.44 -18.63
N GLU A 182 -19.82 16.81 -17.75
CA GLU A 182 -21.06 17.48 -18.13
C GLU A 182 -20.85 18.94 -18.50
N SER A 183 -19.95 19.63 -17.80
CA SER A 183 -19.87 21.08 -17.91
C SER A 183 -18.50 21.71 -17.69
N ASP A 184 -17.45 20.90 -17.53
CA ASP A 184 -16.14 21.36 -17.08
C ASP A 184 -16.25 22.27 -15.83
N TYR A 185 -17.01 21.79 -14.83
CA TYR A 185 -17.36 22.55 -13.61
C TYR A 185 -18.09 23.87 -13.92
N GLY A 186 -18.92 23.87 -14.97
CA GLY A 186 -19.66 25.02 -15.47
C GLY A 186 -18.82 26.04 -16.24
N ARG A 187 -17.56 25.74 -16.57
CA ARG A 187 -16.73 26.63 -17.41
C ARG A 187 -17.29 26.64 -18.83
N GLY A 188 -17.49 27.84 -19.38
CA GLY A 188 -18.05 28.02 -20.72
C GLY A 188 -19.58 27.93 -20.82
N MET A 189 -20.29 27.48 -19.77
CA MET A 189 -21.76 27.47 -19.79
C MET A 189 -22.35 28.89 -19.75
N ASN A 190 -23.33 29.15 -20.61
CA ASN A 190 -24.17 30.34 -20.57
C ASN A 190 -25.31 30.21 -19.53
N ARG A 191 -26.05 31.30 -19.31
CA ARG A 191 -27.12 31.33 -18.29
C ARG A 191 -28.26 30.36 -18.59
N THR A 192 -28.60 30.17 -19.86
CA THR A 192 -29.69 29.29 -20.28
C THR A 192 -29.30 27.83 -20.05
N GLU A 193 -28.09 27.44 -20.43
CA GLU A 193 -27.57 26.08 -20.18
C GLU A 193 -27.55 25.77 -18.67
N ARG A 194 -27.04 26.70 -17.84
CA ARG A 194 -27.06 26.54 -16.38
C ARG A 194 -28.46 26.44 -15.80
N ALA A 195 -29.44 27.15 -16.37
CA ALA A 195 -30.81 27.11 -15.90
C ALA A 195 -31.56 25.85 -16.37
N ASP A 196 -31.14 25.23 -17.47
CA ASP A 196 -31.81 24.06 -18.02
C ASP A 196 -31.36 22.78 -17.30
N THR A 197 -30.05 22.52 -17.28
CA THR A 197 -29.47 21.26 -16.78
C THR A 197 -28.68 21.42 -15.48
N GLY A 198 -28.17 22.62 -15.21
CA GLY A 198 -27.19 22.84 -14.14
C GLY A 198 -25.82 22.24 -14.48
N VAL A 199 -24.88 22.31 -13.53
CA VAL A 199 -23.48 21.88 -13.74
C VAL A 199 -23.28 20.36 -13.75
N MET A 200 -24.31 19.60 -13.36
CA MET A 200 -24.33 18.14 -13.29
C MET A 200 -25.14 17.49 -14.43
N GLY A 201 -25.53 18.26 -15.46
CA GLY A 201 -26.19 17.69 -16.65
C GLY A 201 -27.61 17.16 -16.46
N MET A 202 -28.22 17.29 -15.26
CA MET A 202 -29.53 16.71 -14.95
C MET A 202 -30.66 17.27 -15.82
N SER A 203 -31.45 16.37 -16.40
CA SER A 203 -32.69 16.68 -17.12
C SER A 203 -33.76 17.30 -16.21
N ARG A 204 -34.81 17.87 -16.82
CA ARG A 204 -35.90 18.51 -16.07
C ARG A 204 -36.66 17.51 -15.21
N GLU A 205 -36.79 16.28 -15.69
CA GLU A 205 -37.43 15.16 -15.03
C GLU A 205 -36.63 14.70 -13.81
N GLU A 206 -35.31 14.57 -13.94
CA GLU A 206 -34.42 14.27 -12.82
C GLU A 206 -34.47 15.39 -11.76
N TRP A 207 -34.45 16.65 -12.18
CA TRP A 207 -34.63 17.79 -11.26
C TRP A 207 -35.96 17.74 -10.51
N LYS A 208 -37.04 17.31 -11.17
CA LYS A 208 -38.34 17.15 -10.52
C LYS A 208 -38.34 16.03 -9.49
N ARG A 209 -37.57 14.96 -9.71
CA ARG A 209 -37.53 13.78 -8.85
C ARG A 209 -36.53 13.91 -7.70
N TYR A 210 -35.37 14.48 -7.96
CA TYR A 210 -34.21 14.47 -7.06
C TYR A 210 -33.77 15.85 -6.59
N GLY A 211 -34.37 16.94 -7.11
CA GLY A 211 -34.04 18.30 -6.71
C GLY A 211 -34.06 18.52 -5.20
N VAL A 212 -32.96 19.04 -4.66
CA VAL A 212 -32.79 19.39 -3.24
C VAL A 212 -32.01 20.68 -3.08
N ASP A 213 -32.22 21.31 -1.93
CA ASP A 213 -31.47 22.47 -1.48
C ASP A 213 -30.12 22.00 -0.91
N GLY A 214 -29.05 22.26 -1.66
CA GLY A 214 -27.70 21.84 -1.35
C GLY A 214 -26.96 22.83 -0.46
N ASP A 215 -27.23 24.13 -0.59
CA ASP A 215 -26.57 25.18 0.20
C ASP A 215 -27.35 25.61 1.46
N GLY A 216 -28.57 25.10 1.63
CA GLY A 216 -29.37 25.27 2.84
C GLY A 216 -30.05 26.63 2.94
N ASP A 217 -30.20 27.35 1.83
CA ASP A 217 -30.81 28.69 1.79
C ASP A 217 -32.34 28.69 1.61
N GLY A 218 -32.95 27.51 1.50
CA GLY A 218 -34.37 27.27 1.34
C GLY A 218 -34.86 27.28 -0.11
N LEU A 219 -33.97 27.42 -1.09
CA LEU A 219 -34.32 27.46 -2.51
C LEU A 219 -33.60 26.36 -3.29
N VAL A 220 -34.32 25.68 -4.20
CA VAL A 220 -33.73 24.73 -5.14
C VAL A 220 -33.51 25.42 -6.48
N ARG A 221 -32.25 25.71 -6.83
CA ARG A 221 -31.87 26.45 -8.04
C ARG A 221 -30.93 25.62 -8.91
N ARG A 222 -31.38 25.24 -10.10
CA ARG A 222 -30.58 24.45 -11.06
C ARG A 222 -29.23 25.08 -11.43
N SER A 223 -29.22 26.41 -11.51
CA SER A 223 -28.01 27.18 -11.83
C SER A 223 -27.01 27.25 -10.69
N GLN A 224 -27.41 26.91 -9.47
CA GLN A 224 -26.58 26.95 -8.28
C GLN A 224 -25.80 25.63 -8.16
N PRO A 225 -24.45 25.66 -8.13
CA PRO A 225 -23.67 24.43 -8.16
C PRO A 225 -23.93 23.49 -6.99
N TRP A 226 -24.15 24.02 -5.78
CA TRP A 226 -24.37 23.19 -4.59
C TRP A 226 -25.71 22.44 -4.65
N ASP A 227 -26.78 23.07 -5.12
CA ASP A 227 -28.06 22.41 -5.37
C ASP A 227 -27.95 21.34 -6.44
N ALA A 228 -27.22 21.61 -7.52
CA ALA A 228 -26.99 20.65 -8.60
C ALA A 228 -26.20 19.42 -8.13
N ILE A 229 -25.12 19.65 -7.38
CA ILE A 229 -24.29 18.57 -6.82
C ILE A 229 -25.09 17.71 -5.83
N ALA A 230 -25.82 18.34 -4.90
CA ALA A 230 -26.63 17.63 -3.92
C ALA A 230 -27.80 16.87 -4.57
N SER A 231 -28.42 17.43 -5.61
CA SER A 231 -29.50 16.78 -6.36
C SER A 231 -29.00 15.58 -7.16
N PHE A 232 -27.80 15.68 -7.76
CA PHE A 232 -27.19 14.56 -8.45
C PHE A 232 -26.73 13.46 -7.48
N ALA A 233 -26.15 13.84 -6.34
CA ALA A 233 -25.78 12.89 -5.30
C ALA A 233 -26.99 12.12 -4.77
N ARG A 234 -28.14 12.79 -4.62
CA ARG A 234 -29.42 12.16 -4.27
C ARG A 234 -29.90 11.16 -5.32
N LEU A 235 -29.69 11.45 -6.61
CA LEU A 235 -29.98 10.51 -7.70
C LEU A 235 -29.12 9.26 -7.52
N LEU A 236 -27.80 9.41 -7.39
CA LEU A 236 -26.89 8.28 -7.21
C LEU A 236 -27.27 7.42 -5.99
N TRP A 237 -27.61 8.06 -4.87
CA TRP A 237 -28.03 7.37 -3.65
C TRP A 237 -29.37 6.67 -3.75
N SER A 238 -30.24 7.10 -4.67
CA SER A 238 -31.55 6.46 -4.86
C SER A 238 -31.47 5.14 -5.62
N GLU A 239 -30.31 4.82 -6.20
CA GLU A 239 -30.06 3.62 -6.97
C GLU A 239 -29.22 2.60 -6.17
N PRO A 240 -29.26 1.30 -6.51
CA PRO A 240 -28.55 0.26 -5.79
C PRO A 240 -27.02 0.43 -5.75
N SER A 241 -26.45 1.13 -6.74
CA SER A 241 -25.03 1.47 -6.77
C SER A 241 -24.80 2.79 -7.52
N ILE A 242 -23.61 3.37 -7.34
CA ILE A 242 -23.19 4.57 -8.06
C ILE A 242 -23.21 4.32 -9.58
N GLU A 243 -22.75 3.17 -10.04
CA GLU A 243 -22.75 2.76 -11.44
C GLU A 243 -24.17 2.67 -12.01
N THR A 244 -25.12 2.13 -11.23
CA THR A 244 -26.53 2.14 -11.62
C THR A 244 -27.07 3.56 -11.67
N GLY A 245 -26.75 4.43 -10.70
CA GLY A 245 -27.10 5.85 -10.74
C GLY A 245 -26.56 6.59 -11.97
N LEU A 246 -25.30 6.36 -12.33
CA LEU A 246 -24.69 6.92 -13.54
C LEU A 246 -25.37 6.38 -14.82
N PHE A 247 -25.76 5.09 -14.81
CA PHE A 247 -26.51 4.51 -15.91
C PHE A 247 -27.94 5.05 -15.99
N GLU A 248 -28.62 5.29 -14.88
CA GLU A 248 -29.95 5.91 -14.86
C GLU A 248 -29.90 7.37 -15.33
N HIS A 249 -28.81 8.07 -15.07
CA HIS A 249 -28.61 9.44 -15.54
C HIS A 249 -28.45 9.55 -17.06
N ASN A 250 -27.60 8.69 -17.66
CA ASN A 250 -27.20 8.83 -19.06
C ASN A 250 -27.72 7.73 -20.00
N HIS A 251 -28.15 6.59 -19.45
CA HIS A 251 -28.58 5.38 -20.15
C HIS A 251 -27.54 4.76 -21.08
N ALA A 252 -26.25 5.01 -20.82
CA ALA A 252 -25.17 4.48 -21.65
C ALA A 252 -24.03 3.90 -20.82
N ALA A 253 -23.65 2.64 -21.11
CA ALA A 253 -22.56 1.96 -20.43
C ALA A 253 -21.20 2.69 -20.58
N TRP A 254 -20.94 3.28 -21.75
CA TRP A 254 -19.71 4.05 -21.99
C TRP A 254 -19.59 5.26 -21.06
N TYR A 255 -20.72 5.87 -20.66
CA TYR A 255 -20.74 7.01 -19.77
C TYR A 255 -20.37 6.60 -18.35
N VAL A 256 -20.91 5.47 -17.87
CA VAL A 256 -20.55 4.87 -16.58
C VAL A 256 -19.05 4.58 -16.55
N GLU A 257 -18.54 3.90 -17.58
CA GLU A 257 -17.11 3.58 -17.69
C GLU A 257 -16.23 4.84 -17.69
N ALA A 258 -16.62 5.87 -18.47
CA ALA A 258 -15.88 7.13 -18.56
C ALA A 258 -15.89 7.91 -17.24
N ALA A 259 -17.04 8.04 -16.58
CA ALA A 259 -17.17 8.74 -15.31
C ALA A 259 -16.39 8.04 -14.20
N MET A 260 -16.44 6.71 -14.16
CA MET A 260 -15.69 5.92 -13.18
C MET A 260 -14.19 5.97 -13.44
N ALA A 261 -13.75 5.85 -14.71
CA ALA A 261 -12.33 5.97 -15.06
C ALA A 261 -11.78 7.37 -14.72
N ASP A 262 -12.56 8.41 -15.00
CA ASP A 262 -12.18 9.78 -14.70
C ASP A 262 -12.18 10.08 -13.20
N ALA A 263 -13.12 9.50 -12.44
CA ALA A 263 -13.12 9.57 -10.98
C ALA A 263 -11.83 8.97 -10.39
N LYS A 264 -11.37 7.83 -10.91
CA LYS A 264 -10.09 7.21 -10.51
C LYS A 264 -8.90 8.11 -10.80
N LEU A 265 -8.89 8.73 -11.99
CA LEU A 265 -7.84 9.68 -12.39
C LEU A 265 -7.82 10.93 -11.50
N ILE A 266 -8.99 11.50 -11.19
CA ILE A 266 -9.13 12.65 -10.30
C ILE A 266 -8.73 12.29 -8.87
N ALA A 267 -9.10 11.10 -8.39
CA ALA A 267 -8.73 10.58 -7.08
C ALA A 267 -7.21 10.37 -6.92
N GLY A 268 -6.46 10.35 -8.04
CA GLY A 268 -5.04 10.01 -8.06
C GLY A 268 -4.79 8.53 -7.81
N GLU A 269 -5.71 7.65 -8.26
CA GLU A 269 -5.52 6.21 -8.19
C GLU A 269 -4.47 5.72 -9.19
N CYS A 270 -3.73 4.70 -8.77
CA CYS A 270 -2.33 4.45 -9.10
C CYS A 270 -2.05 4.16 -10.58
N ASP A 271 -1.07 4.86 -11.16
CA ASP A 271 -0.33 4.35 -12.32
C ASP A 271 0.52 3.14 -11.87
N THR A 272 0.43 2.01 -12.55
CA THR A 272 1.13 0.77 -12.15
C THR A 272 2.36 0.56 -13.02
N SER A 273 3.57 0.70 -12.46
CA SER A 273 4.80 0.23 -13.12
C SER A 273 5.27 -1.10 -12.51
N LYS A 274 5.66 -2.06 -13.34
CA LYS A 274 6.32 -3.31 -12.94
C LYS A 274 7.83 -3.13 -13.02
N ALA A 275 8.56 -3.33 -11.91
CA ALA A 275 10.00 -3.56 -11.97
C ALA A 275 10.22 -5.08 -12.05
N THR A 276 11.08 -5.53 -12.96
CA THR A 276 11.48 -6.93 -13.06
C THR A 276 12.85 -7.07 -12.43
N TRP A 277 12.92 -7.78 -11.31
CA TRP A 277 14.16 -8.30 -10.75
C TRP A 277 14.22 -9.77 -11.08
N ASN A 278 15.36 -10.29 -11.52
CA ASN A 278 15.59 -11.73 -11.67
C ASN A 278 16.59 -12.12 -10.59
N ILE A 279 16.15 -12.51 -9.40
CA ILE A 279 17.04 -12.95 -8.32
C ILE A 279 17.22 -14.48 -8.38
N ALA A 280 17.80 -15.02 -9.47
CA ALA A 280 18.10 -16.45 -9.52
C ALA A 280 18.96 -16.89 -8.33
N TYR A 281 18.35 -17.47 -7.29
CA TYR A 281 19.10 -18.24 -6.30
C TYR A 281 19.47 -19.55 -6.98
N PRO A 282 20.76 -19.83 -7.21
CA PRO A 282 21.12 -21.12 -7.75
C PRO A 282 20.69 -22.18 -6.73
N ALA A 283 19.78 -23.07 -7.15
CA ALA A 283 19.64 -24.37 -6.51
C ALA A 283 21.03 -25.01 -6.39
N ALA A 284 21.27 -25.81 -5.36
CA ALA A 284 22.56 -26.44 -5.13
C ALA A 284 23.09 -27.10 -6.42
N GLY A 285 24.12 -26.50 -7.03
CA GLY A 285 24.73 -26.95 -8.30
C GLY A 285 24.44 -26.14 -9.56
N THR A 286 23.65 -25.04 -9.50
CA THR A 286 23.44 -24.13 -10.66
C THR A 286 24.58 -23.11 -10.75
N ALA A 287 24.95 -22.68 -11.96
CA ALA A 287 26.06 -21.76 -12.20
C ALA A 287 25.87 -20.44 -11.42
N VAL A 288 26.83 -20.15 -10.54
CA VAL A 288 26.83 -19.01 -9.63
C VAL A 288 26.86 -17.71 -10.43
N THR A 289 25.83 -16.85 -10.25
CA THR A 289 25.90 -15.44 -10.67
C THR A 289 27.18 -14.85 -10.11
N GLN A 290 28.10 -14.44 -10.97
CA GLN A 290 29.41 -13.94 -10.54
C GLN A 290 29.29 -12.48 -10.10
N ILE A 291 30.11 -12.09 -9.11
CA ILE A 291 30.27 -10.68 -8.74
C ILE A 291 30.68 -9.88 -9.98
N ASN A 292 29.92 -8.83 -10.29
CA ASN A 292 30.33 -7.86 -11.30
C ASN A 292 31.39 -6.93 -10.68
N TRP A 293 32.66 -7.28 -10.87
CA TRP A 293 33.79 -6.53 -10.35
C TRP A 293 33.91 -5.09 -10.88
N GLY A 294 33.27 -4.75 -12.00
CA GLY A 294 33.21 -3.37 -12.49
C GLY A 294 32.31 -2.49 -11.62
N ASN A 295 31.34 -3.10 -10.94
CA ASN A 295 30.38 -2.45 -10.06
C ASN A 295 30.69 -2.65 -8.57
N LEU A 296 31.79 -3.30 -8.21
CA LEU A 296 32.19 -3.52 -6.82
C LEU A 296 33.54 -2.85 -6.52
N GLN A 297 33.50 -1.84 -5.65
CA GLN A 297 34.68 -1.28 -5.02
C GLN A 297 34.76 -1.78 -3.57
N ILE A 298 35.95 -2.17 -3.14
CA ILE A 298 36.22 -2.60 -1.77
C ILE A 298 37.29 -1.66 -1.21
N LEU A 299 36.97 -0.95 -0.13
CA LEU A 299 37.84 0.08 0.44
C LEU A 299 39.18 -0.50 0.92
N ASN A 300 39.16 -1.70 1.51
CA ASN A 300 40.37 -2.37 1.98
C ASN A 300 40.83 -3.44 0.99
N PRO A 301 42.06 -3.35 0.44
CA PRO A 301 42.61 -4.37 -0.46
C PRO A 301 42.64 -5.80 0.15
N SER A 302 42.74 -5.91 1.48
CA SER A 302 42.77 -7.19 2.20
C SER A 302 41.41 -7.92 2.12
N ALA A 303 40.31 -7.17 2.10
CA ALA A 303 38.96 -7.72 1.98
C ALA A 303 38.67 -8.32 0.59
N ARG A 304 39.33 -7.81 -0.46
CA ARG A 304 39.29 -8.46 -1.78
C ARG A 304 39.92 -9.84 -1.76
N ALA A 305 41.00 -10.01 -0.99
CA ALA A 305 41.65 -11.31 -0.81
C ALA A 305 40.76 -12.30 -0.04
N ASP A 306 39.89 -11.83 0.85
CA ASP A 306 38.93 -12.70 1.55
C ASP A 306 38.01 -13.42 0.56
N ILE A 307 37.47 -12.70 -0.42
CA ILE A 307 36.63 -13.28 -1.48
C ILE A 307 37.45 -14.26 -2.33
N GLN A 308 38.64 -13.86 -2.77
CA GLN A 308 39.47 -14.65 -3.68
C GLN A 308 39.98 -15.96 -3.04
N ASN A 309 40.21 -15.94 -1.73
CA ASN A 309 40.69 -17.09 -0.98
C ASN A 309 39.56 -17.97 -0.41
N GLY A 310 38.30 -17.67 -0.73
CA GLY A 310 37.14 -18.44 -0.27
C GLY A 310 36.89 -18.32 1.24
N LEU A 311 37.24 -17.19 1.83
CA LEU A 311 37.12 -16.92 3.27
C LEU A 311 35.79 -16.29 3.67
N ILE A 312 34.93 -16.00 2.69
CA ILE A 312 33.63 -15.35 2.86
C ILE A 312 32.52 -16.36 2.63
N ASP A 313 31.50 -16.30 3.47
CA ASP A 313 30.30 -17.14 3.40
C ASP A 313 29.65 -17.01 2.02
N PRO A 314 29.26 -18.12 1.37
CA PRO A 314 28.60 -18.10 0.07
C PRO A 314 27.36 -17.19 0.02
N ARG A 315 26.63 -17.02 1.14
CA ARG A 315 25.47 -16.11 1.20
C ARG A 315 25.87 -14.65 0.99
N VAL A 316 26.98 -14.22 1.60
CA VAL A 316 27.53 -12.86 1.40
C VAL A 316 28.02 -12.69 -0.04
N ILE A 317 28.70 -13.70 -0.60
CA ILE A 317 29.14 -13.67 -2.00
C ILE A 317 27.95 -13.56 -2.96
N ASN A 318 26.88 -14.31 -2.73
CA ASN A 318 25.67 -14.26 -3.55
C ASN A 318 24.97 -12.91 -3.44
N LEU A 319 24.86 -12.36 -2.23
CA LEU A 319 24.29 -11.02 -2.01
C LEU A 319 25.06 -9.96 -2.81
N LEU A 320 26.40 -9.95 -2.74
CA LEU A 320 27.23 -9.04 -3.53
C LEU A 320 27.06 -9.28 -5.03
N ALA A 321 26.99 -10.53 -5.46
CA ALA A 321 26.81 -10.87 -6.87
C ALA A 321 25.48 -10.37 -7.43
N ILE A 322 24.39 -10.47 -6.66
CA ILE A 322 23.07 -9.98 -7.04
C ILE A 322 23.06 -8.45 -7.10
N LEU A 323 23.50 -7.79 -6.02
CA LEU A 323 23.46 -6.32 -5.94
C LEU A 323 24.30 -5.67 -7.05
N THR A 324 25.48 -6.24 -7.34
CA THR A 324 26.40 -5.69 -8.36
C THR A 324 25.89 -5.83 -9.80
N GLN A 325 24.79 -6.54 -10.05
CA GLN A 325 24.17 -6.56 -11.39
C GLN A 325 23.54 -5.21 -11.74
N ASN A 326 22.93 -4.54 -10.76
CA ASN A 326 22.15 -3.32 -10.98
C ASN A 326 22.66 -2.10 -10.20
N HIS A 327 23.54 -2.31 -9.22
CA HIS A 327 24.08 -1.25 -8.38
C HIS A 327 25.60 -1.22 -8.41
N THR A 328 26.17 -0.02 -8.32
CA THR A 328 27.57 0.12 -7.94
C THR A 328 27.69 0.17 -6.42
N LEU A 329 28.58 -0.62 -5.84
CA LEU A 329 28.74 -0.76 -4.40
C LEU A 329 30.13 -0.32 -3.96
N LEU A 330 30.19 0.33 -2.80
CA LEU A 330 31.41 0.52 -2.03
C LEU A 330 31.32 -0.29 -0.74
N VAL A 331 32.07 -1.38 -0.65
CA VAL A 331 32.16 -2.22 0.55
C VAL A 331 33.25 -1.67 1.46
N SER A 332 32.88 -1.35 2.70
CA SER A 332 33.80 -0.86 3.73
C SER A 332 34.39 -1.98 4.58
N SER A 333 33.65 -3.07 4.80
CA SER A 333 34.14 -4.19 5.60
C SER A 333 33.61 -5.56 5.15
N LEU A 334 34.50 -6.55 5.18
CA LEU A 334 34.28 -7.98 5.07
C LEU A 334 34.94 -8.66 6.29
N ARG A 335 35.80 -9.68 6.10
CA ARG A 335 36.33 -10.46 7.22
C ARG A 335 37.59 -9.86 7.84
N SER A 336 38.59 -9.62 7.01
CA SER A 336 39.95 -9.27 7.46
C SER A 336 40.09 -7.83 7.92
N ASP A 337 39.10 -6.99 7.65
CA ASP A 337 39.03 -5.57 7.94
C ASP A 337 38.07 -5.21 9.09
N HIS A 338 37.58 -6.23 9.81
CA HIS A 338 36.80 -6.08 11.03
C HIS A 338 37.44 -6.84 12.20
N GLY A 339 37.39 -6.28 13.41
CA GLY A 339 37.89 -6.94 14.62
C GLY A 339 37.07 -8.18 15.00
N MET A 340 37.68 -9.13 15.73
CA MET A 340 36.95 -10.34 16.19
C MET A 340 35.75 -10.00 17.07
N MET A 341 35.86 -8.94 17.88
CA MET A 341 34.86 -8.56 18.85
C MET A 341 34.10 -7.31 18.38
N THR A 342 32.78 -7.34 18.54
CA THR A 342 31.90 -6.17 18.49
C THR A 342 32.16 -5.24 19.68
N SER A 343 31.69 -3.99 19.60
CA SER A 343 31.71 -3.03 20.72
C SER A 343 31.00 -3.55 21.98
N SER A 344 30.01 -4.43 21.81
CA SER A 344 29.22 -5.04 22.88
C SER A 344 29.83 -6.33 23.47
N GLY A 345 31.00 -6.75 22.99
CA GLY A 345 31.71 -7.92 23.52
C GLY A 345 31.27 -9.29 22.95
N ASN A 346 30.47 -9.30 21.88
CA ASN A 346 30.16 -10.53 21.11
C ASN A 346 31.15 -10.74 19.96
N VAL A 347 31.35 -11.98 19.52
CA VAL A 347 32.14 -12.26 18.31
C VAL A 347 31.35 -11.82 17.08
N SER A 348 31.95 -10.99 16.23
CA SER A 348 31.30 -10.43 15.04
C SER A 348 31.13 -11.48 13.93
N ASN A 349 30.02 -11.43 13.19
CA ASN A 349 29.83 -12.26 11.99
C ASN A 349 30.87 -11.98 10.91
N HIS A 350 31.47 -10.78 10.89
CA HIS A 350 32.61 -10.47 10.03
C HIS A 350 33.79 -11.42 10.30
N TYR A 351 34.07 -11.76 11.55
CA TYR A 351 35.20 -12.65 11.91
C TYR A 351 35.11 -14.03 11.23
N TYR A 352 33.88 -14.53 11.07
CA TYR A 352 33.57 -15.79 10.39
C TYR A 352 33.40 -15.64 8.87
N GLY A 353 33.54 -14.43 8.33
CA GLY A 353 33.28 -14.12 6.92
C GLY A 353 31.80 -14.12 6.56
N ARG A 354 30.90 -14.00 7.54
CA ARG A 354 29.44 -14.07 7.36
C ARG A 354 28.77 -12.70 7.32
N ALA A 355 29.52 -11.61 7.16
CA ALA A 355 28.94 -10.27 7.11
C ALA A 355 29.63 -9.37 6.08
N VAL A 356 28.92 -8.32 5.68
CA VAL A 356 29.39 -7.25 4.80
C VAL A 356 28.86 -5.90 5.26
N ASP A 357 29.72 -4.89 5.21
CA ASP A 357 29.33 -3.49 5.38
C ASP A 357 29.43 -2.75 4.05
N ILE A 358 28.32 -2.16 3.62
CA ILE A 358 28.19 -1.39 2.37
C ILE A 358 28.11 0.09 2.72
N ALA A 359 29.15 0.85 2.41
CA ALA A 359 29.27 2.28 2.72
C ALA A 359 28.69 3.22 1.65
N ALA A 360 28.51 2.74 0.41
CA ALA A 360 27.85 3.52 -0.64
C ALA A 360 27.16 2.63 -1.68
N VAL A 361 26.09 3.15 -2.26
CA VAL A 361 25.32 2.54 -3.35
C VAL A 361 25.10 3.59 -4.44
N ASP A 362 25.39 3.25 -5.69
CA ASP A 362 25.19 4.13 -6.86
C ASP A 362 25.90 5.48 -6.74
N GLY A 363 27.08 5.47 -6.12
CA GLY A 363 27.88 6.66 -5.86
C GLY A 363 27.36 7.53 -4.71
N VAL A 364 26.26 7.14 -4.04
CA VAL A 364 25.71 7.84 -2.88
C VAL A 364 26.15 7.15 -1.59
N SER A 365 26.79 7.91 -0.71
CA SER A 365 27.21 7.46 0.62
C SER A 365 26.01 7.09 1.48
N CYS A 366 26.13 6.02 2.27
CA CYS A 366 25.08 5.60 3.19
C CYS A 366 24.97 6.49 4.44
N THR A 367 25.79 7.54 4.53
CA THR A 367 25.52 8.71 5.38
C THR A 367 24.31 9.53 4.91
N ASP A 368 23.89 9.37 3.65
CA ASP A 368 22.61 9.89 3.16
C ASP A 368 21.47 9.02 3.71
N MET A 369 20.73 9.58 4.66
CA MET A 369 19.61 8.94 5.36
C MET A 369 18.26 9.21 4.68
N SER A 370 18.25 9.69 3.44
CA SER A 370 17.03 9.91 2.67
C SER A 370 16.25 8.59 2.50
N PRO A 371 14.95 8.52 2.87
CA PRO A 371 14.13 7.32 2.73
C PRO A 371 13.97 6.83 1.29
N GLU A 372 14.25 7.68 0.31
CA GLU A 372 14.21 7.39 -1.12
C GLU A 372 15.61 7.22 -1.74
N GLY A 373 16.67 7.31 -0.94
CA GLY A 373 18.06 7.21 -1.41
C GLY A 373 18.47 5.79 -1.84
N PRO A 374 19.60 5.63 -2.56
CA PRO A 374 20.08 4.32 -3.01
C PRO A 374 20.38 3.34 -1.86
N CYS A 375 21.01 3.80 -0.78
CA CYS A 375 21.25 2.96 0.40
C CYS A 375 19.95 2.54 1.08
N ALA A 376 18.98 3.46 1.20
CA ALA A 376 17.65 3.15 1.70
C ALA A 376 16.93 2.10 0.85
N THR A 377 17.10 2.18 -0.47
CA THR A 377 16.54 1.22 -1.43
C THR A 377 17.17 -0.16 -1.27
N VAL A 378 18.51 -0.26 -1.19
CA VAL A 378 19.21 -1.52 -0.99
C VAL A 378 18.87 -2.13 0.39
N GLY A 379 18.91 -1.36 1.47
CA GLY A 379 18.55 -1.86 2.81
C GLY A 379 17.13 -2.43 2.84
N ARG A 380 16.18 -1.73 2.21
CA ARG A 380 14.81 -2.19 1.99
C ARG A 380 14.65 -3.42 1.11
N LEU A 381 15.57 -3.66 0.17
CA LEU A 381 15.55 -4.89 -0.64
C LEU A 381 16.04 -6.08 0.20
N LEU A 382 17.06 -5.87 1.02
CA LEU A 382 17.61 -6.90 1.90
C LEU A 382 16.59 -7.42 2.93
N THR A 383 15.65 -6.57 3.39
CA THR A 383 14.56 -7.01 4.29
C THR A 383 13.51 -7.90 3.62
N LEU A 384 13.42 -7.85 2.29
CA LEU A 384 12.44 -8.56 1.46
C LEU A 384 12.97 -9.88 0.90
N LEU A 385 14.25 -10.21 1.12
CA LEU A 385 14.82 -11.47 0.68
C LEU A 385 14.11 -12.67 1.35
N PRO A 386 13.97 -13.80 0.65
CA PRO A 386 13.36 -15.00 1.22
C PRO A 386 14.22 -15.61 2.34
N ASP A 387 13.59 -16.46 3.17
CA ASP A 387 14.28 -17.18 4.23
C ASP A 387 15.44 -18.02 3.66
N GLY A 388 16.61 -17.97 4.32
CA GLY A 388 17.87 -18.56 3.84
C GLY A 388 18.73 -17.62 2.99
N ALA A 389 18.15 -16.55 2.46
CA ALA A 389 18.88 -15.50 1.74
C ALA A 389 18.86 -14.14 2.45
N LYS A 390 17.86 -13.93 3.31
CA LYS A 390 17.75 -12.76 4.17
C LYS A 390 18.87 -12.76 5.23
N PRO A 391 19.55 -11.62 5.44
CA PRO A 391 20.48 -11.46 6.57
C PRO A 391 19.77 -11.62 7.91
N ASP A 392 20.39 -12.35 8.83
CA ASP A 392 19.94 -12.49 10.22
C ASP A 392 20.22 -11.21 11.02
N GLU A 393 21.26 -10.46 10.63
CA GLU A 393 21.62 -9.15 11.15
C GLU A 393 21.54 -8.16 9.99
N LEU A 394 20.57 -7.24 10.02
CA LEU A 394 20.51 -6.13 9.07
C LEU A 394 20.47 -4.82 9.85
N ILE A 395 21.52 -4.02 9.77
CA ILE A 395 21.69 -2.82 10.58
C ILE A 395 22.07 -1.66 9.67
N TYR A 396 21.52 -0.49 9.93
CA TYR A 396 21.83 0.75 9.21
C TYR A 396 21.48 1.94 10.13
N GLY A 397 21.91 3.16 9.82
CA GLY A 397 21.78 4.26 10.77
C GLY A 397 20.53 5.12 10.71
N PHE A 398 19.55 4.74 9.89
CA PHE A 398 18.30 5.47 9.67
C PHE A 398 17.10 4.52 9.72
N ASP A 399 16.04 4.89 10.42
CA ASP A 399 14.88 4.02 10.62
C ASP A 399 14.03 3.91 9.33
N LEU A 400 14.25 2.83 8.56
CA LEU A 400 13.54 2.56 7.32
C LEU A 400 12.18 1.89 7.52
N ASP A 401 12.00 1.17 8.63
CA ASP A 401 10.99 0.10 8.79
C ASP A 401 10.19 0.20 10.10
N GLY A 402 10.56 1.09 11.03
CA GLY A 402 10.07 1.09 12.42
C GLY A 402 10.62 -0.11 13.20
N ASP A 403 10.00 -0.46 14.33
CA ASP A 403 10.37 -1.65 15.10
C ASP A 403 10.21 -2.93 14.25
N GLY A 404 11.34 -3.53 13.88
CA GLY A 404 11.46 -4.68 12.99
C GLY A 404 12.77 -5.47 13.20
N PRO A 405 13.05 -6.51 12.39
CA PRO A 405 14.27 -7.33 12.53
C PRO A 405 15.55 -6.63 12.04
N ALA A 406 15.40 -5.47 11.41
CA ALA A 406 16.50 -4.59 11.09
C ALA A 406 16.54 -3.45 12.11
N PHE A 407 17.71 -3.14 12.66
CA PHE A 407 17.83 -2.16 13.74
C PHE A 407 18.49 -0.89 13.24
N ALA A 408 17.87 0.25 13.54
CA ALA A 408 18.49 1.55 13.34
C ALA A 408 19.50 1.81 14.48
N MET A 409 20.80 1.72 14.20
CA MET A 409 21.83 1.97 15.21
C MET A 409 22.68 3.19 14.84
N ALA A 410 22.89 4.10 15.80
CA ALA A 410 23.58 5.36 15.54
C ALA A 410 25.04 5.19 15.10
N ASP A 411 25.67 4.07 15.48
CA ASP A 411 27.03 3.67 15.09
C ASP A 411 27.10 2.98 13.71
N HIS A 412 25.97 2.82 13.01
CA HIS A 412 25.87 2.29 11.65
C HIS A 412 25.36 3.35 10.66
N ARG A 413 25.58 4.63 10.95
CA ARG A 413 25.13 5.79 10.14
C ARG A 413 25.90 6.03 8.86
N ASP A 414 26.96 5.29 8.62
CA ASP A 414 27.81 5.42 7.44
C ASP A 414 27.77 4.19 6.54
N HIS A 415 27.05 3.13 6.90
CA HIS A 415 26.97 1.89 6.13
C HIS A 415 25.68 1.08 6.37
N ILE A 416 25.43 0.12 5.48
CA ILE A 416 24.47 -0.97 5.67
C ILE A 416 25.26 -2.21 6.07
N HIS A 417 25.01 -2.73 7.26
CA HIS A 417 25.56 -3.99 7.74
C HIS A 417 24.59 -5.13 7.43
N ALA A 418 25.07 -6.17 6.78
CA ALA A 418 24.31 -7.39 6.51
C ALA A 418 25.11 -8.62 6.96
N GLY A 419 24.67 -9.26 8.04
CA GLY A 419 25.28 -10.43 8.66
C GLY A 419 24.37 -11.66 8.63
N PHE A 420 24.99 -12.84 8.57
CA PHE A 420 24.33 -14.13 8.55
C PHE A 420 24.77 -14.98 9.75
N GLY A 421 23.77 -15.60 10.38
CA GLY A 421 23.93 -16.53 11.48
C GLY A 421 24.56 -17.86 11.06
N PRO A 422 24.90 -18.70 12.06
CA PRO A 422 25.47 -20.03 11.86
C PRO A 422 24.67 -20.99 10.99
#